data_AF-A0A660T2W5-F1
#
_entry.id   AF-A0A660T2W5-F1
#
_cell.length_a   1.000
_cell.length_b   1.000
_cell.length_c   1.000
_cell.angle_alpha   90.00
_cell.angle_beta   90.00
_cell.angle_gamma   90.00
#
_symmetry.space_group_name_H-M   'P 1'
#
loop_
_entity.id
_entity.type
_entity.pdbx_description
1 polymer ?
#
loop_
_entity_poly.entity_id
_entity_poly.type
_entity_poly.pdbx_seq_one_letter_code
_entity_poly.pdbx_strand_id
1 'polypeptide(L)'
;MKIISVFLLFLIPVLGWSQSFDSVVNFDLELSTLSDPLVAGKAAEDGRIVILEGLVAGSEKAESEEGEGLIVTLIGGEWIGTSDVRSYSCRVFFNEEHLNKNFSEDGLIPAGSRLLIAARVTGFNDESGIPEARMVSYRVLD
;
A
#
# COMPACT_ATOMS: atom_id res chain seq x y z
N MET A 1 -17.90 -40.96 -16.53
CA MET A 1 -18.51 -39.68 -16.09
C MET A 1 -18.19 -39.32 -14.62
N LYS A 2 -16.98 -39.58 -14.10
CA LYS A 2 -16.59 -39.17 -12.72
C LYS A 2 -15.48 -38.11 -12.68
N ILE A 3 -14.73 -37.93 -13.78
CA ILE A 3 -13.60 -37.00 -13.87
C ILE A 3 -14.07 -35.53 -14.05
N ILE A 4 -15.24 -35.32 -14.66
CA ILE A 4 -15.78 -33.97 -14.91
C ILE A 4 -16.22 -33.28 -13.61
N SER A 5 -16.74 -34.02 -12.61
CA SER A 5 -17.15 -33.43 -11.33
C SER A 5 -15.99 -32.93 -10.47
N VAL A 6 -14.82 -33.55 -10.55
CA VAL A 6 -13.64 -33.12 -9.77
C VAL A 6 -13.09 -31.81 -10.35
N PHE A 7 -13.10 -31.65 -11.68
CA PHE A 7 -12.63 -30.43 -12.34
C PHE A 7 -13.50 -29.21 -12.03
N LEU A 8 -14.83 -29.41 -11.91
CA LEU A 8 -15.75 -28.32 -11.58
C LEU A 8 -15.56 -27.78 -10.14
N LEU A 9 -15.19 -28.65 -9.18
CA LEU A 9 -14.95 -28.26 -7.79
C LEU A 9 -13.67 -27.43 -7.62
N PHE A 10 -12.69 -27.57 -8.51
CA PHE A 10 -11.47 -26.74 -8.50
C PHE A 10 -11.65 -25.37 -9.19
N LEU A 11 -12.68 -25.20 -10.03
CA LEU A 11 -12.93 -23.95 -10.75
C LEU A 11 -13.69 -22.89 -9.91
N ILE A 12 -14.53 -23.34 -8.97
CA ILE A 12 -15.33 -22.47 -8.10
C ILE A 12 -14.48 -21.54 -7.21
N PRO A 13 -13.39 -22.00 -6.54
CA PRO A 13 -12.59 -21.10 -5.70
C PRO A 13 -11.83 -20.05 -6.51
N VAL A 14 -11.41 -20.38 -7.75
CA VAL A 14 -10.62 -19.46 -8.59
C VAL A 14 -11.44 -18.25 -9.04
N LEU A 15 -12.71 -18.46 -9.41
CA LEU A 15 -13.60 -17.38 -9.88
C LEU A 15 -14.13 -16.49 -8.75
N GLY A 16 -14.35 -17.06 -7.55
CA GLY A 16 -14.79 -16.29 -6.39
C GLY A 16 -13.69 -15.42 -5.78
N TRP A 17 -12.43 -15.85 -5.92
CA TRP A 17 -11.26 -15.10 -5.43
C TRP A 17 -10.96 -13.89 -6.31
N SER A 18 -11.08 -14.00 -7.65
CA SER A 18 -10.81 -12.85 -8.53
C SER A 18 -11.82 -11.71 -8.32
N GLN A 19 -13.12 -12.00 -8.17
CA GLN A 19 -14.12 -10.96 -7.88
C GLN A 19 -13.94 -10.31 -6.50
N SER A 20 -13.51 -11.09 -5.50
CA SER A 20 -13.19 -10.54 -4.17
C SER A 20 -11.89 -9.72 -4.19
N PHE A 21 -10.93 -10.10 -5.03
CA PHE A 21 -9.67 -9.36 -5.18
C PHE A 21 -9.87 -8.03 -5.91
N ASP A 22 -10.57 -8.04 -7.05
CA ASP A 22 -10.87 -6.83 -7.84
C ASP A 22 -11.80 -5.85 -7.10
N SER A 23 -12.63 -6.34 -6.17
CA SER A 23 -13.46 -5.47 -5.32
C SER A 23 -12.67 -4.84 -4.17
N VAL A 24 -11.53 -5.40 -3.79
CA VAL A 24 -10.71 -4.91 -2.67
C VAL A 24 -9.53 -4.08 -3.15
N VAL A 25 -8.88 -4.44 -4.27
CA VAL A 25 -7.74 -3.72 -4.83
C VAL A 25 -8.21 -2.67 -5.82
N ASN A 26 -7.93 -1.40 -5.53
CA ASN A 26 -8.22 -0.27 -6.39
C ASN A 26 -6.94 0.21 -7.08
N PHE A 27 -6.84 -0.02 -8.39
CA PHE A 27 -5.72 0.41 -9.23
C PHE A 27 -5.85 1.85 -9.75
N ASP A 28 -7.03 2.47 -9.61
CA ASP A 28 -7.29 3.85 -10.04
C ASP A 28 -6.93 4.88 -8.96
N LEU A 29 -6.54 4.41 -7.75
CA LEU A 29 -6.09 5.27 -6.66
C LEU A 29 -4.57 5.33 -6.61
N GLU A 30 -4.04 6.51 -6.91
CA GLU A 30 -2.62 6.84 -6.82
C GLU A 30 -2.36 7.78 -5.63
N LEU A 31 -1.07 8.03 -5.34
CA LEU A 31 -0.66 8.93 -4.24
C LEU A 31 -1.23 10.34 -4.39
N SER A 32 -1.36 10.83 -5.62
CA SER A 32 -1.95 12.14 -5.91
C SER A 32 -3.42 12.20 -5.51
N THR A 33 -4.20 11.18 -5.86
CA THR A 33 -5.63 11.10 -5.52
C THR A 33 -5.85 10.95 -4.02
N LEU A 34 -4.98 10.19 -3.33
CA LEU A 34 -5.05 10.01 -1.88
C LEU A 34 -4.65 11.26 -1.08
N SER A 35 -4.04 12.26 -1.72
CA SER A 35 -3.75 13.54 -1.06
C SER A 35 -5.01 14.38 -0.77
N ASP A 36 -6.16 14.02 -1.36
CA ASP A 36 -7.47 14.57 -0.98
C ASP A 36 -8.02 13.82 0.26
N PRO A 37 -8.27 14.52 1.40
CA PRO A 37 -8.78 13.92 2.62
C PRO A 37 -10.10 13.16 2.44
N LEU A 38 -11.00 13.64 1.56
CA LEU A 38 -12.29 13.00 1.33
C LEU A 38 -12.13 11.67 0.59
N VAL A 39 -11.17 11.62 -0.34
CA VAL A 39 -10.87 10.39 -1.09
C VAL A 39 -10.22 9.37 -0.16
N ALA A 40 -9.20 9.78 0.62
CA ALA A 40 -8.52 8.91 1.56
C ALA A 40 -9.48 8.38 2.65
N GLY A 41 -10.34 9.23 3.20
CA GLY A 41 -11.34 8.84 4.19
C GLY A 41 -12.32 7.81 3.64
N LYS A 42 -12.87 8.03 2.44
CA LYS A 42 -13.77 7.07 1.80
C LYS A 42 -13.07 5.74 1.47
N ALA A 43 -11.82 5.79 0.99
CA ALA A 43 -11.05 4.58 0.72
C ALA A 43 -10.78 3.77 2.00
N ALA A 44 -10.59 4.44 3.14
CA ALA A 44 -10.45 3.81 4.44
C ALA A 44 -11.75 3.16 4.92
N GLU A 45 -12.89 3.87 4.83
CA GLU A 45 -14.22 3.34 5.17
C GLU A 45 -14.57 2.08 4.37
N ASP A 46 -14.26 2.10 3.08
CA ASP A 46 -14.47 0.96 2.18
C ASP A 46 -13.44 -0.17 2.40
N GLY A 47 -12.40 0.04 3.22
CA GLY A 47 -11.32 -0.92 3.45
C GLY A 47 -10.53 -1.26 2.19
N ARG A 48 -10.32 -0.29 1.29
CA ARG A 48 -9.64 -0.49 0.01
C ARG A 48 -8.16 -0.79 0.21
N ILE A 49 -7.67 -1.72 -0.60
CA ILE A 49 -6.25 -1.92 -0.84
C ILE A 49 -5.89 -1.13 -2.09
N VAL A 50 -4.78 -0.40 -2.04
CA VAL A 50 -4.24 0.39 -3.16
C VAL A 50 -2.84 -0.09 -3.48
N ILE A 51 -2.40 0.15 -4.72
CA ILE A 51 -1.02 -0.10 -5.14
C ILE A 51 -0.29 1.23 -5.13
N LEU A 52 0.61 1.40 -4.16
CA LEU A 52 1.44 2.59 -4.00
C LEU A 52 2.81 2.33 -4.59
N GLU A 53 3.22 3.18 -5.52
CA GLU A 53 4.58 3.21 -6.02
C GLU A 53 5.23 4.55 -5.64
N GLY A 54 6.42 4.50 -5.06
CA GLY A 54 7.13 5.70 -4.67
C GLY A 54 8.55 5.45 -4.22
N LEU A 55 9.27 6.55 -3.99
CA LEU A 55 10.57 6.55 -3.34
C LEU A 55 10.39 6.66 -1.83
N VAL A 56 11.25 6.01 -1.06
CA VAL A 56 11.29 6.20 0.39
C VAL A 56 11.92 7.55 0.70
N ALA A 57 11.15 8.46 1.28
CA ALA A 57 11.65 9.73 1.81
C ALA A 57 12.33 9.53 3.17
N GLY A 58 11.82 8.60 3.98
CA GLY A 58 12.36 8.23 5.28
C GLY A 58 11.60 7.07 5.90
N SER A 59 12.19 6.45 6.91
CA SER A 59 11.55 5.40 7.70
C SER A 59 11.93 5.52 9.16
N GLU A 60 10.96 5.30 10.05
CA GLU A 60 11.10 5.40 11.50
C GLU A 60 10.41 4.22 12.18
N LYS A 61 10.98 3.74 13.29
CA LYS A 61 10.31 2.72 14.12
C LYS A 61 9.11 3.35 14.81
N ALA A 62 8.02 2.61 14.87
CA ALA A 62 6.80 3.04 15.52
C ALA A 62 6.12 1.89 16.24
N GLU A 63 5.37 2.22 17.29
CA GLU A 63 4.43 1.31 17.93
C GLU A 63 3.00 1.69 17.50
N SER A 64 2.19 0.67 17.27
CA SER A 64 0.75 0.79 17.04
C SER A 64 -0.01 -0.13 17.98
N GLU A 65 -1.34 -0.05 17.99
CA GLU A 65 -2.19 -0.98 18.74
C GLU A 65 -1.96 -2.46 18.39
N GLU A 66 -1.41 -2.73 17.20
CA GLU A 66 -1.13 -4.08 16.70
C GLU A 66 0.33 -4.52 16.91
N GLY A 67 1.15 -3.68 17.56
CA GLY A 67 2.53 -3.98 17.92
C GLY A 67 3.56 -3.04 17.28
N GLU A 68 4.82 -3.44 17.42
CA GLU A 68 5.98 -2.74 16.86
C GLU A 68 6.05 -2.88 15.33
N GLY A 69 6.58 -1.85 14.68
CA GLY A 69 6.71 -1.81 13.24
C GLY A 69 7.52 -0.62 12.75
N LEU A 70 7.36 -0.35 11.46
CA LEU A 70 8.06 0.71 10.75
C LEU A 70 7.06 1.60 10.04
N ILE A 71 7.14 2.91 10.26
CA ILE A 71 6.46 3.90 9.41
C ILE A 71 7.43 4.26 8.29
N VAL A 72 7.01 4.02 7.05
CA VAL A 72 7.74 4.39 5.85
C VAL A 72 6.99 5.51 5.17
N THR A 73 7.67 6.64 4.97
CA THR A 73 7.12 7.76 4.20
C THR A 73 7.50 7.56 2.74
N LEU A 74 6.50 7.26 1.92
CA LEU A 74 6.64 7.25 0.47
C LEU A 74 6.44 8.65 -0.09
N ILE A 75 7.23 8.99 -1.11
CA ILE A 75 7.03 10.17 -1.94
C ILE A 75 6.94 9.74 -3.41
N GLY A 76 5.88 10.18 -4.08
CA GLY A 76 5.68 10.04 -5.51
C GLY A 76 5.49 11.41 -6.15
N GLY A 77 5.76 11.53 -7.44
CA GLY A 77 5.52 12.76 -8.18
C GLY A 77 4.91 12.48 -9.53
N GLU A 78 4.03 13.37 -9.98
CA GLU A 78 3.46 13.34 -11.31
C GLU A 78 4.27 14.25 -12.24
N TRP A 79 4.71 13.70 -13.37
CA TRP A 79 5.53 14.38 -14.38
C TRP A 79 4.89 14.26 -15.76
N ILE A 80 3.62 14.63 -15.94
CA ILE A 80 3.04 14.69 -17.30
C ILE A 80 2.30 16.00 -17.52
N GLY A 81 2.89 16.86 -18.35
CA GLY A 81 2.18 17.95 -19.03
C GLY A 81 1.96 19.25 -18.24
N THR A 82 2.49 19.39 -17.03
CA THR A 82 2.37 20.61 -16.21
C THR A 82 3.73 21.26 -15.98
N SER A 83 3.77 22.59 -15.90
CA SER A 83 4.97 23.37 -15.57
C SER A 83 5.44 23.20 -14.11
N ASP A 84 4.61 22.60 -13.26
CA ASP A 84 4.87 22.40 -11.84
C ASP A 84 5.09 20.93 -11.53
N VAL A 85 6.18 20.63 -10.81
CA VAL A 85 6.45 19.33 -10.20
C VAL A 85 5.73 19.29 -8.86
N ARG A 86 4.78 18.37 -8.70
CA ARG A 86 4.09 18.13 -7.42
C ARG A 86 4.58 16.83 -6.83
N SER A 87 4.84 16.86 -5.53
CA SER A 87 5.15 15.68 -4.74
C SER A 87 3.99 15.34 -3.81
N TYR A 88 3.63 14.08 -3.76
CA TYR A 88 2.60 13.55 -2.89
C TYR A 88 3.22 12.52 -1.96
N SER A 89 2.82 12.55 -0.70
CA SER A 89 3.36 11.68 0.33
C SER A 89 2.29 10.74 0.86
N CYS A 90 2.70 9.55 1.32
CA CYS A 90 1.86 8.66 2.11
C CYS A 90 2.71 8.00 3.19
N ARG A 91 2.18 7.94 4.42
CA ARG A 91 2.80 7.18 5.52
C ARG A 91 2.22 5.79 5.52
N VAL A 92 3.10 4.79 5.38
CA VAL A 92 2.70 3.39 5.36
C VAL A 92 3.29 2.69 6.56
N PHE A 93 2.44 2.08 7.39
CA PHE A 93 2.87 1.26 8.51
C PHE A 93 3.16 -0.18 8.06
N PHE A 94 4.31 -0.70 8.47
CA PHE A 94 4.76 -2.07 8.21
C PHE A 94 4.87 -2.80 9.55
N ASN A 95 4.09 -3.87 9.73
CA ASN A 95 4.22 -4.72 10.91
C ASN A 95 5.56 -5.48 10.87
N GLU A 96 6.21 -5.65 12.02
CA GLU A 96 7.50 -6.33 12.13
C GLU A 96 7.50 -7.75 11.53
N GLU A 97 6.41 -8.50 11.67
CA GLU A 97 6.29 -9.86 11.12
C GLU A 97 6.42 -9.92 9.59
N HIS A 98 6.10 -8.83 8.89
CA HIS A 98 6.12 -8.74 7.43
C HIS A 98 7.40 -8.10 6.90
N LEU A 99 8.27 -7.62 7.79
CA LEU A 99 9.56 -7.05 7.44
C LEU A 99 10.52 -8.20 7.03
N ASN A 100 10.87 -8.31 5.74
CA ASN A 100 11.93 -9.23 5.28
C ASN A 100 13.30 -8.80 5.82
N LYS A 101 14.17 -9.74 6.21
CA LYS A 101 15.52 -9.48 6.77
C LYS A 101 16.51 -8.64 5.91
N ASN A 102 16.09 -8.12 4.76
CA ASN A 102 16.91 -7.34 3.83
C ASN A 102 16.95 -5.82 4.13
N PHE A 103 16.59 -5.40 5.33
CA PHE A 103 16.74 -3.99 5.74
C PHE A 103 18.22 -3.65 6.01
N SER A 104 18.51 -2.36 6.15
CA SER A 104 19.82 -1.89 6.62
C SER A 104 20.18 -2.56 7.96
N GLU A 105 21.45 -2.50 8.38
CA GLU A 105 21.89 -3.06 9.69
C GLU A 105 21.03 -2.54 10.87
N ASP A 106 20.38 -1.39 10.73
CA ASP A 106 19.50 -0.77 11.73
C ASP A 106 18.03 -1.22 11.66
N GLY A 107 17.67 -2.05 10.68
CA GLY A 107 16.30 -2.51 10.43
C GLY A 107 15.42 -1.48 9.69
N LEU A 108 16.03 -0.55 8.96
CA LEU A 108 15.33 0.53 8.24
C LEU A 108 15.37 0.32 6.72
N ILE A 109 14.42 0.91 6.00
CA ILE A 109 14.48 0.99 4.53
C ILE A 109 15.29 2.23 4.15
N PRO A 110 16.38 2.10 3.38
CA PRO A 110 17.18 3.25 2.99
C PRO A 110 16.35 4.28 2.22
N ALA A 111 16.53 5.57 2.54
CA ALA A 111 15.96 6.66 1.74
C ALA A 111 16.43 6.56 0.28
N GLY A 112 15.54 6.89 -0.65
CA GLY A 112 15.75 6.74 -2.09
C GLY A 112 15.48 5.33 -2.64
N SER A 113 15.23 4.34 -1.78
CA SER A 113 14.75 3.03 -2.24
C SER A 113 13.41 3.18 -2.95
N ARG A 114 13.23 2.54 -4.10
CA ARG A 114 11.95 2.53 -4.81
C ARG A 114 11.13 1.32 -4.34
N LEU A 115 9.90 1.55 -3.90
CA LEU A 115 9.01 0.52 -3.41
C LEU A 115 7.73 0.45 -4.26
N LEU A 116 7.25 -0.77 -4.44
CA LEU A 116 5.88 -1.06 -4.86
C LEU A 116 5.17 -1.74 -3.68
N ILE A 117 4.12 -1.12 -3.17
CA ILE A 117 3.42 -1.54 -1.95
C ILE A 117 1.94 -1.77 -2.25
N ALA A 118 1.41 -2.94 -1.90
CA ALA A 118 -0.02 -3.12 -1.71
C ALA A 118 -0.35 -2.73 -0.28
N ALA A 119 -1.15 -1.68 -0.09
CA ALA A 119 -1.46 -1.13 1.23
C ALA A 119 -2.96 -0.90 1.40
N ARG A 120 -3.49 -1.21 2.58
CA ARG A 120 -4.85 -0.87 2.98
C ARG A 120 -4.88 0.58 3.46
N VAL A 121 -5.72 1.43 2.88
CA VAL A 121 -5.86 2.82 3.33
C VAL A 121 -6.48 2.82 4.74
N THR A 122 -5.89 3.58 5.66
CA THR A 122 -6.37 3.67 7.05
C THR A 122 -6.99 5.03 7.36
N GLY A 123 -6.68 6.06 6.58
CA GLY A 123 -7.34 7.35 6.66
C GLY A 123 -6.46 8.49 6.20
N PHE A 124 -6.78 9.69 6.69
CA PHE A 124 -6.02 10.91 6.46
C PHE A 124 -5.64 11.51 7.79
N ASN A 125 -4.36 11.86 7.96
CA ASN A 125 -3.88 12.49 9.17
C ASN A 125 -3.94 14.02 9.00
N ASP A 126 -4.94 14.65 9.64
CA ASP A 126 -5.20 16.08 9.52
C ASP A 126 -4.07 16.96 10.06
N GLU A 127 -3.28 16.48 11.03
CA GLU A 127 -2.16 17.23 11.62
C GLU A 127 -0.98 17.32 10.66
N SER A 128 -0.65 16.20 10.01
CA SER A 128 0.46 16.12 9.05
C SER A 128 0.06 16.44 7.61
N GLY A 129 -1.24 16.42 7.30
CA GLY A 129 -1.76 16.61 5.94
C GLY A 129 -1.41 15.48 4.99
N ILE A 130 -1.19 14.26 5.51
CA ILE A 130 -0.68 13.12 4.74
C ILE A 130 -1.64 11.92 4.91
N PRO A 131 -2.01 11.22 3.82
CA PRO A 131 -2.75 9.97 3.91
C PRO A 131 -1.94 8.87 4.59
N GLU A 132 -2.63 8.04 5.36
CA GLU A 132 -2.05 6.92 6.06
C GLU A 132 -2.59 5.59 5.52
N ALA A 133 -1.70 4.60 5.47
CA ALA A 133 -2.03 3.26 5.02
C ALA A 133 -1.26 2.21 5.83
N ARG A 134 -1.72 0.96 5.75
CA ARG A 134 -1.06 -0.19 6.33
C ARG A 134 -0.63 -1.16 5.24
N MET A 135 0.63 -1.56 5.26
CA MET A 135 1.18 -2.50 4.29
C MET A 135 0.51 -3.88 4.41
N VAL A 136 0.15 -4.44 3.26
CA VAL A 136 -0.31 -5.82 3.10
C VAL A 136 0.77 -6.66 2.44
N SER A 137 1.43 -6.10 1.42
CA SER A 137 2.58 -6.70 0.76
C SER A 137 3.44 -5.61 0.14
N TYR A 138 4.72 -5.88 -0.10
CA TYR A 138 5.60 -4.93 -0.75
C TYR A 138 6.72 -5.63 -1.53
N ARG A 139 7.32 -4.86 -2.43
CA ARG A 139 8.52 -5.23 -3.15
C ARG A 139 9.46 -4.03 -3.24
N VAL A 140 10.74 -4.27 -2.96
CA VAL A 140 11.81 -3.31 -3.25
C VAL A 140 12.18 -3.48 -4.72
N LEU A 141 12.25 -2.37 -5.46
CA LEU A 141 12.62 -2.35 -6.87
C LEU A 141 14.09 -1.93 -6.99
N ASP A 142 14.88 -2.74 -7.71
CA ASP A 142 16.28 -2.48 -8.05
C ASP A 142 16.42 -1.54 -9.25
#